data_AF-Q2HGP7-F1
#
_entry.id   AF-Q2HGP7-F1
#
_cell.length_a   1.000
_cell.length_b   1.000
_cell.length_c   1.000
_cell.angle_alpha   90.00
_cell.angle_beta   90.00
_cell.angle_gamma   90.00
#
_symmetry.space_group_name_H-M   'P 1'
#
loop_
_entity.id
_entity.type
_entity.pdbx_description
1 polymer ?
#
loop_
_entity_poly.entity_id
_entity_poly.type
_entity_poly.pdbx_seq_one_letter_code
_entity_poly.pdbx_strand_id
1 'polypeptide(L)'
;MGSLGHAMAPYTVLDDTRPDDMSLPAFMVSSTRGFLPRMDPIVTLPAEFDALESILQRMPVKTLSGEPGLLAESKLGDTVTKELPDLTDAVDKYKDNLPLMNALYRDYSFLASAYLLEPCHERFVRGEEYGLGREVLPANIARPIAKCAAL
;
A
#
# COMPACT_ATOMS: atom_id res chain seq x y z
N MET A 1 34.15 27.42 0.42
CA MET A 1 34.34 27.20 1.86
C MET A 1 33.41 26.08 2.28
N GLY A 2 33.96 24.90 2.59
CA GLY A 2 33.32 23.84 3.38
C GLY A 2 32.18 23.06 2.74
N SER A 3 32.45 22.23 1.73
CA SER A 3 31.63 21.03 1.55
C SER A 3 31.96 20.11 2.72
N LEU A 4 31.03 19.98 3.66
CA LEU A 4 31.15 19.02 4.74
C LEU A 4 31.17 17.63 4.11
N GLY A 5 32.37 17.06 4.03
CA GLY A 5 32.57 15.66 3.73
C GLY A 5 31.94 14.81 4.83
N HIS A 6 30.63 14.60 4.75
CA HIS A 6 30.07 13.36 5.24
C HIS A 6 30.54 12.30 4.24
N ALA A 7 31.51 11.49 4.63
CA ALA A 7 31.70 10.21 3.97
C ALA A 7 30.33 9.53 3.99
N MET A 8 29.68 9.39 2.83
CA MET A 8 28.49 8.56 2.74
C MET A 8 28.90 7.21 3.32
N ALA A 9 28.18 6.77 4.36
CA ALA A 9 28.39 5.44 4.90
C ALA A 9 28.35 4.46 3.73
N PRO A 10 29.31 3.50 3.64
CA PRO A 10 29.35 2.57 2.54
C PRO A 10 28.00 1.89 2.42
N TYR A 11 27.44 1.90 1.21
CA TYR A 11 26.17 1.27 0.92
C TYR A 11 26.28 -0.21 1.31
N THR A 12 25.49 -0.63 2.31
CA THR A 12 25.57 -1.98 2.85
C THR A 12 24.82 -2.92 1.93
N VAL A 13 25.55 -3.77 1.23
CA VAL A 13 25.01 -4.93 0.52
C VAL A 13 24.96 -6.09 1.49
N LEU A 14 23.79 -6.70 1.63
CA LEU A 14 23.59 -7.84 2.52
C LEU A 14 24.04 -9.14 1.83
N ASP A 15 24.94 -9.88 2.47
CA ASP A 15 25.31 -11.24 2.03
C ASP A 15 24.24 -12.28 2.41
N ASP A 16 23.50 -12.02 3.49
CA ASP A 16 22.34 -12.77 3.97
C ASP A 16 21.14 -11.82 4.06
N THR A 17 20.00 -12.20 3.50
CA THR A 17 18.81 -11.34 3.47
C THR A 17 18.17 -11.17 4.84
N ARG A 18 18.53 -11.95 5.87
CA ARG A 18 17.98 -11.85 7.25
C ARG A 18 16.44 -11.84 7.29
N PRO A 19 15.75 -12.79 6.64
CA PRO A 19 14.30 -12.71 6.43
C PRO A 19 13.49 -12.66 7.74
N ASP A 20 14.04 -13.15 8.85
CA ASP A 20 13.38 -13.18 10.17
C ASP A 20 13.54 -11.88 10.98
N ASP A 21 14.39 -10.94 10.54
CA ASP A 21 14.59 -9.66 11.20
C ASP A 21 13.54 -8.63 10.74
N MET A 22 12.49 -8.46 11.55
CA MET A 22 11.37 -7.56 11.31
C MET A 22 11.69 -6.09 11.61
N SER A 23 12.85 -5.81 12.21
CA SER A 23 13.30 -4.43 12.49
C SER A 23 14.04 -3.79 11.30
N LEU A 24 14.40 -4.59 10.30
CA LEU A 24 15.09 -4.13 9.10
C LEU A 24 14.08 -3.84 7.98
N PRO A 25 14.29 -2.78 7.17
CA PRO A 25 13.42 -2.45 6.03
C PRO A 25 13.22 -3.63 5.09
N ALA A 26 12.04 -3.75 4.49
CA ALA A 26 11.76 -4.81 3.52
C ALA A 26 12.70 -4.76 2.31
N PHE A 27 13.05 -3.55 1.85
CA PHE A 27 13.92 -3.31 0.70
C PHE A 27 15.32 -2.90 1.13
N MET A 28 16.25 -3.84 1.06
CA MET A 28 17.70 -3.60 1.17
C MET A 28 18.38 -4.40 0.07
N VAL A 29 19.48 -3.89 -0.50
CA VAL A 29 20.18 -4.64 -1.53
C VAL A 29 20.90 -5.83 -0.93
N SER A 30 20.72 -6.98 -1.56
CA SER A 30 21.39 -8.23 -1.18
C SER A 30 22.03 -8.89 -2.38
N SER A 31 23.04 -9.72 -2.13
CA SER A 31 23.74 -10.48 -3.18
C SER A 31 22.83 -11.51 -3.89
N THR A 32 21.82 -12.04 -3.18
CA THR A 32 20.92 -13.09 -3.68
C THR A 32 19.62 -12.57 -4.30
N ARG A 33 19.16 -11.38 -3.90
CA ARG A 33 17.88 -10.81 -4.37
C ARG A 33 17.99 -9.45 -5.05
N GLY A 34 19.19 -8.86 -5.12
CA GLY A 34 19.37 -7.53 -5.72
C GLY A 34 18.50 -6.50 -4.98
N PHE A 35 17.66 -5.76 -5.71
CA PHE A 35 16.72 -4.77 -5.16
C PHE A 35 15.36 -5.33 -4.75
N LEU A 36 15.11 -6.64 -4.91
CA LEU A 36 13.88 -7.26 -4.44
C LEU A 36 13.85 -7.29 -2.90
N PRO A 37 12.66 -7.42 -2.29
CA PRO A 37 12.55 -7.49 -0.84
C PRO A 37 13.40 -8.59 -0.21
N ARG A 38 13.87 -8.39 1.02
CA ARG A 38 14.68 -9.35 1.77
C ARG A 38 13.97 -10.67 2.11
N MET A 39 12.65 -10.63 2.17
CA MET A 39 11.77 -11.77 2.49
C MET A 39 10.62 -11.86 1.50
N ASP A 40 9.87 -12.96 1.52
CA ASP A 40 8.65 -13.06 0.71
C ASP A 40 7.61 -12.04 1.19
N PRO A 41 6.76 -11.51 0.28
CA PRO A 41 5.78 -10.51 0.65
C PRO A 41 4.82 -11.03 1.73
N ILE A 42 4.49 -10.17 2.69
CA ILE A 42 3.39 -10.43 3.61
C ILE A 42 2.08 -10.40 2.81
N VAL A 43 1.38 -11.53 2.81
CA VAL A 43 0.11 -11.75 2.09
C VAL A 43 -1.09 -11.87 3.02
N THR A 44 -0.86 -11.95 4.33
CA THR A 44 -1.92 -11.98 5.35
C THR A 44 -1.63 -10.89 6.36
N LEU A 45 -2.53 -9.92 6.45
CA LEU A 45 -2.46 -8.85 7.44
C LEU A 45 -3.03 -9.32 8.79
N PRO A 46 -2.69 -8.65 9.90
CA PRO A 46 -3.38 -8.85 11.18
C PRO A 46 -4.89 -8.59 11.08
N ALA A 47 -5.67 -9.22 11.96
CA ALA A 47 -7.14 -9.20 11.92
C ALA A 47 -7.74 -7.77 12.05
N GLU A 48 -7.02 -6.84 12.67
CA GLU A 48 -7.41 -5.43 12.71
C GLU A 48 -7.58 -4.80 11.32
N PHE A 49 -6.96 -5.39 10.29
CA PHE A 49 -7.00 -4.93 8.91
C PHE A 49 -7.96 -5.73 8.01
N ASP A 50 -8.81 -6.61 8.58
CA ASP A 50 -9.77 -7.43 7.82
C ASP A 50 -10.70 -6.57 6.92
N ALA A 51 -11.08 -5.38 7.38
CA ALA A 51 -11.89 -4.46 6.60
C ALA A 51 -11.15 -3.95 5.34
N LEU A 52 -9.86 -3.62 5.48
CA LEU A 52 -9.01 -3.21 4.37
C LEU A 52 -8.80 -4.38 3.40
N GLU A 53 -8.44 -5.55 3.90
CA GLU A 53 -8.21 -6.77 3.11
C GLU A 53 -9.47 -7.16 2.31
N SER A 54 -10.64 -7.15 2.96
CA SER A 54 -11.92 -7.45 2.32
C SER A 54 -12.24 -6.50 1.16
N ILE A 55 -11.95 -5.20 1.31
CA ILE A 55 -12.13 -4.23 0.23
C ILE A 55 -11.15 -4.52 -0.90
N LEU A 56 -9.86 -4.73 -0.60
CA LEU A 56 -8.83 -5.00 -1.61
C LEU A 56 -9.10 -6.27 -2.43
N GLN A 57 -9.62 -7.34 -1.81
CA GLN A 57 -9.97 -8.57 -2.52
C GLN A 57 -11.19 -8.39 -3.45
N ARG A 58 -12.13 -7.53 -3.08
CA ARG A 58 -13.33 -7.21 -3.89
C ARG A 58 -13.09 -6.08 -4.89
N MET A 59 -12.04 -5.28 -4.72
CA MET A 59 -11.75 -4.08 -5.49
C MET A 59 -11.56 -4.30 -7.00
N PRO A 60 -10.82 -5.31 -7.47
CA PRO A 60 -10.41 -5.41 -8.88
C PRO A 60 -11.58 -5.37 -9.86
N VAL A 61 -11.34 -4.90 -11.09
CA VAL A 61 -12.36 -4.95 -12.17
C VAL A 61 -12.86 -6.39 -12.36
N LYS A 62 -11.95 -7.36 -12.34
CA LYS A 62 -12.27 -8.79 -12.32
C LYS A 62 -11.62 -9.41 -11.09
N THR A 63 -12.43 -9.94 -10.19
CA THR A 63 -11.94 -10.61 -8.98
C THR A 63 -11.27 -11.94 -9.32
N LEU A 64 -10.62 -12.57 -8.34
CA LEU A 64 -10.00 -13.88 -8.50
C LEU A 64 -11.02 -14.97 -8.90
N SER A 65 -12.28 -14.83 -8.45
CA SER A 65 -13.38 -15.72 -8.83
C SER A 65 -13.79 -15.60 -10.31
N GLY A 66 -13.39 -14.51 -10.96
CA GLY A 66 -13.81 -14.15 -12.30
C GLY A 66 -15.02 -13.22 -12.37
N GLU A 67 -15.71 -13.00 -11.25
CA GLU A 67 -16.84 -12.07 -11.16
C GLU A 67 -16.38 -10.60 -11.17
N PRO A 68 -17.23 -9.67 -11.65
CA PRO A 68 -17.00 -8.23 -11.54
C PRO A 68 -16.78 -7.81 -10.08
N GLY A 69 -15.77 -6.98 -9.84
CA GLY A 69 -15.54 -6.39 -8.52
C GLY A 69 -15.96 -4.93 -8.44
N LEU A 70 -15.59 -4.26 -7.35
CA LEU A 70 -16.06 -2.91 -7.01
C LEU A 70 -15.72 -1.89 -8.10
N LEU A 71 -14.52 -1.99 -8.72
CA LEU A 71 -14.12 -1.08 -9.79
C LEU A 71 -14.87 -1.31 -11.10
N ALA A 72 -15.32 -2.54 -11.40
CA ALA A 72 -16.16 -2.79 -12.57
C ALA A 72 -17.56 -2.18 -12.39
N GLU A 73 -18.03 -2.10 -11.14
CA GLU A 73 -19.34 -1.57 -10.80
C GLU A 73 -19.32 -0.09 -10.38
N SER A 74 -18.13 0.53 -10.31
CA SER A 74 -17.92 1.89 -9.81
C SER A 74 -18.47 2.12 -8.40
N LYS A 75 -18.25 1.15 -7.50
CA LYS A 75 -18.77 1.13 -6.11
C LYS A 75 -17.69 1.29 -5.03
N LEU A 76 -16.42 1.43 -5.38
CA LEU A 76 -15.32 1.49 -4.42
C LEU A 76 -15.46 2.70 -3.49
N GLY A 77 -15.75 3.89 -4.04
CA GLY A 77 -15.87 5.11 -3.24
C GLY A 77 -16.94 5.02 -2.14
N ASP A 78 -18.11 4.49 -2.48
CA ASP A 78 -19.22 4.23 -1.55
C ASP A 78 -18.85 3.16 -0.51
N THR A 79 -18.18 2.10 -0.95
CA THR A 79 -17.75 0.99 -0.09
C THR A 79 -16.75 1.48 0.95
N VAL A 80 -15.74 2.25 0.55
CA VAL A 80 -14.78 2.88 1.48
C VAL A 80 -15.48 3.74 2.52
N THR A 81 -16.49 4.52 2.11
CA THR A 81 -17.22 5.41 3.02
C THR A 81 -18.04 4.63 4.06
N LYS A 82 -18.60 3.47 3.67
CA LYS A 82 -19.49 2.66 4.52
C LYS A 82 -18.74 1.64 5.39
N GLU A 83 -17.65 1.09 4.87
CA GLU A 83 -17.06 -0.15 5.39
C GLU A 83 -15.63 0.01 5.92
N LEU A 84 -14.87 1.04 5.51
CA LEU A 84 -13.49 1.22 5.96
C LEU A 84 -13.42 2.15 7.17
N PRO A 85 -13.22 1.63 8.40
CA PRO A 85 -12.92 2.49 9.55
C PRO A 85 -11.56 3.16 9.38
N ASP A 86 -11.32 4.22 10.14
CA ASP A 86 -9.97 4.79 10.24
C ASP A 86 -9.07 3.87 11.09
N LEU A 87 -8.16 3.15 10.42
CA LEU A 87 -7.24 2.17 11.03
C LEU A 87 -5.89 2.79 11.43
N THR A 88 -5.77 4.12 11.45
CA THR A 88 -4.55 4.85 11.82
C THR A 88 -3.92 4.34 13.13
N ASP A 89 -4.74 4.10 14.16
CA ASP A 89 -4.25 3.63 15.46
C ASP A 89 -3.82 2.15 15.42
N ALA A 90 -4.42 1.34 14.55
CA ALA A 90 -4.01 -0.04 14.34
C ALA A 90 -2.62 -0.09 13.66
N VAL A 91 -2.36 0.78 12.69
CA VAL A 91 -1.05 0.93 12.05
C VAL A 91 0.03 1.24 13.10
N ASP A 92 -0.23 2.16 14.04
CA ASP A 92 0.73 2.55 15.08
C ASP A 92 1.17 1.39 15.98
N LYS A 93 0.33 0.38 16.20
CA LYS A 93 0.68 -0.81 17.00
C LYS A 93 1.80 -1.63 16.35
N TYR A 94 1.97 -1.53 15.03
CA TYR A 94 2.91 -2.32 14.25
C TYR A 94 4.08 -1.52 13.69
N LYS A 95 4.26 -0.27 14.11
CA LYS A 95 5.30 0.66 13.59
C LYS A 95 6.73 0.11 13.61
N ASP A 96 7.04 -0.78 14.54
CA ASP A 96 8.38 -1.36 14.72
C ASP A 96 8.59 -2.63 13.86
N ASN A 97 7.54 -3.11 13.16
CA ASN A 97 7.60 -4.20 12.20
C ASN A 97 7.67 -3.63 10.78
N LEU A 98 8.88 -3.30 10.31
CA LEU A 98 9.07 -2.59 9.04
C LEU A 98 8.59 -3.37 7.81
N PRO A 99 8.74 -4.71 7.72
CA PRO A 99 8.12 -5.49 6.64
C PRO A 99 6.60 -5.37 6.60
N LEU A 100 5.93 -5.39 7.76
CA LEU A 100 4.48 -5.21 7.83
C LEU A 100 4.07 -3.79 7.47
N MET A 101 4.81 -2.77 7.92
CA MET A 101 4.58 -1.38 7.52
C MET A 101 4.66 -1.21 6.00
N ASN A 102 5.62 -1.88 5.36
CA ASN A 102 5.74 -1.89 3.90
C ASN A 102 4.56 -2.60 3.21
N ALA A 103 4.05 -3.68 3.78
CA ALA A 103 2.86 -4.37 3.26
C ALA A 103 1.61 -3.48 3.37
N LEU A 104 1.42 -2.81 4.51
CA LEU A 104 0.34 -1.83 4.70
C LEU A 104 0.48 -0.65 3.73
N TYR A 105 1.70 -0.14 3.53
CA TYR A 105 1.95 0.92 2.55
C TYR A 105 1.56 0.49 1.13
N ARG A 106 1.95 -0.73 0.70
CA ARG A 106 1.55 -1.32 -0.58
C ARG A 106 0.02 -1.35 -0.71
N ASP A 107 -0.66 -1.90 0.29
CA ASP A 107 -2.10 -2.15 0.27
C ASP A 107 -2.90 -0.84 0.26
N TYR A 108 -2.52 0.13 1.10
CA TYR A 108 -3.09 1.48 1.06
C TYR A 108 -2.75 2.24 -0.23
N SER A 109 -1.58 2.03 -0.83
CA SER A 109 -1.23 2.66 -2.11
C SER A 109 -2.14 2.20 -3.24
N PHE A 110 -2.45 0.89 -3.30
CA PHE A 110 -3.41 0.35 -4.25
C PHE A 110 -4.81 0.94 -4.01
N LEU A 111 -5.28 0.96 -2.76
CA LEU A 111 -6.58 1.52 -2.43
C LEU A 111 -6.66 3.02 -2.76
N ALA A 112 -5.64 3.81 -2.40
CA ALA A 112 -5.60 5.24 -2.64
C ALA A 112 -5.65 5.57 -4.14
N SER A 113 -4.83 4.88 -4.94
CA SER A 113 -4.81 5.03 -6.39
C SER A 113 -6.18 4.70 -7.01
N ALA A 114 -6.74 3.54 -6.65
CA ALA A 114 -8.05 3.11 -7.13
C ALA A 114 -9.16 4.09 -6.72
N TYR A 115 -9.17 4.55 -5.48
CA TYR A 115 -10.16 5.51 -4.99
C TYR A 115 -10.08 6.84 -5.74
N LEU A 116 -8.87 7.38 -5.96
CA LEU A 116 -8.73 8.66 -6.67
C LEU A 116 -9.15 8.55 -8.14
N LEU A 117 -8.81 7.44 -8.79
CA LEU A 117 -8.97 7.27 -10.24
C LEU A 117 -10.28 6.61 -10.68
N GLU A 118 -11.07 6.03 -9.76
CA GLU A 118 -12.32 5.34 -10.09
C GLU A 118 -13.28 6.19 -10.96
N PRO A 119 -13.57 7.48 -10.69
CA PRO A 119 -14.48 8.25 -11.53
C PRO A 119 -13.96 8.41 -12.96
N CYS A 120 -12.64 8.55 -13.13
CA CYS A 120 -12.05 8.59 -14.47
C CYS A 120 -12.19 7.28 -15.21
N HIS A 121 -11.92 6.19 -14.49
CA HIS A 121 -12.02 4.84 -15.03
C HIS A 121 -13.46 4.52 -15.46
N GLU A 122 -14.46 4.85 -14.64
CA GLU A 122 -15.88 4.69 -14.97
C GLU A 122 -16.23 5.39 -16.29
N ARG A 123 -15.83 6.66 -16.45
CA ARG A 123 -16.09 7.43 -17.66
C ARG A 123 -15.46 6.81 -18.89
N PHE A 124 -14.20 6.38 -18.78
CA PHE A 124 -13.51 5.68 -19.85
C PHE A 124 -14.23 4.38 -20.24
N VAL A 125 -14.68 3.57 -19.27
CA VAL A 125 -15.44 2.33 -19.52
C VAL A 125 -16.79 2.61 -20.19
N ARG A 126 -17.41 3.76 -19.92
CA ARG A 126 -18.64 4.23 -20.59
C ARG A 126 -18.41 4.80 -22.00
N GLY A 127 -17.17 4.84 -22.48
CA GLY A 127 -16.80 5.38 -23.79
C GLY A 127 -16.71 6.91 -23.83
N GLU A 128 -16.65 7.56 -22.67
CA GLU A 128 -16.41 9.00 -22.56
C GLU A 128 -14.90 9.30 -22.48
N GLU A 129 -14.54 10.59 -22.54
CA GLU A 129 -13.19 11.04 -22.19
C GLU A 129 -12.86 10.74 -20.72
N TYR A 130 -11.58 10.48 -20.42
CA TYR A 130 -11.09 10.01 -19.12
C TYR A 130 -11.50 10.91 -17.94
N GLY A 131 -11.75 12.20 -18.14
CA GLY A 131 -12.25 13.07 -17.07
C GLY A 131 -11.25 13.30 -15.92
N LEU A 132 -11.79 13.70 -14.76
CA LEU A 132 -11.02 14.03 -13.56
C LEU A 132 -11.28 13.03 -12.44
N GLY A 133 -10.23 12.75 -11.67
CA GLY A 133 -10.31 11.88 -10.50
C GLY A 133 -10.85 12.65 -9.30
N ARG A 134 -10.99 11.96 -8.17
CA ARG A 134 -11.27 12.63 -6.90
C ARG A 134 -10.05 13.47 -6.52
N GLU A 135 -10.27 14.68 -6.01
CA GLU A 135 -9.20 15.58 -5.59
C GLU A 135 -8.77 15.36 -4.13
N VAL A 136 -9.54 14.56 -3.38
CA VAL A 136 -9.38 14.38 -1.93
C VAL A 136 -9.37 12.89 -1.60
N LEU A 137 -8.35 12.47 -0.83
CA LEU A 137 -8.37 11.20 -0.13
C LEU A 137 -9.10 11.35 1.22
N PRO A 138 -10.04 10.47 1.56
CA PRO A 138 -10.69 10.49 2.86
C PRO A 138 -9.69 10.12 3.97
N ALA A 139 -9.95 10.58 5.19
CA ALA A 139 -9.02 10.46 6.32
C ALA A 139 -8.64 9.01 6.65
N ASN A 140 -9.59 8.08 6.51
CA ASN A 140 -9.41 6.64 6.71
C ASN A 140 -8.47 5.97 5.68
N ILE A 141 -8.08 6.68 4.61
CA ILE A 141 -7.00 6.28 3.69
C ILE A 141 -5.76 7.17 3.91
N ALA A 142 -5.95 8.49 3.93
CA ALA A 142 -4.86 9.47 3.93
C ALA A 142 -3.98 9.41 5.19
N ARG A 143 -4.57 9.21 6.37
CA ARG A 143 -3.82 9.13 7.63
C ARG A 143 -3.01 7.84 7.77
N PRO A 144 -3.58 6.63 7.57
CA PRO A 144 -2.80 5.41 7.71
C PRO A 144 -1.71 5.29 6.64
N ILE A 145 -1.96 5.67 5.38
CA ILE A 145 -0.91 5.61 4.34
C ILE A 145 0.26 6.55 4.66
N ALA A 146 -0.02 7.75 5.18
CA ALA A 146 1.01 8.71 5.58
C ALA A 146 1.86 8.19 6.74
N LYS A 147 1.25 7.49 7.72
CA LYS A 147 2.01 6.82 8.78
C LYS A 147 2.91 5.71 8.24
N CYS A 148 2.40 4.90 7.30
CA CYS A 148 3.21 3.85 6.68
C CYS A 148 4.39 4.41 5.91
N ALA A 149 4.23 5.55 5.24
CA ALA A 149 5.26 6.20 4.44
C ALA A 149 6.37 6.89 5.26
N ALA A 150 6.10 7.21 6.53
CA ALA A 150 7.03 7.94 7.39
C ALA A 150 8.07 7.04 8.08
N LEU A 151 7.95 5.72 7.91
CA LEU A 151 8.75 4.66 8.55
C LEU A 151 9.60 3.94 7.50
#